data_AF-A0A7C8IMR3-F1
#
_entry.id   AF-A0A7C8IMR3-F1
#
_cell.length_a   1.000
_cell.length_b   1.000
_cell.length_c   1.000
_cell.angle_alpha   90.00
_cell.angle_beta   90.00
_cell.angle_gamma   90.00
#
_symmetry.space_group_name_H-M   'P 1'
#
loop_
_entity.id
_entity.type
_entity.pdbx_description
1 polymer ?
#
loop_
_entity_poly.entity_id
_entity_poly.type
_entity_poly.pdbx_seq_one_letter_code
_entity_poly.pdbx_strand_id
1 'polypeptide(L)'
;MPQTVYRRPWPTWLVLVLSIPLSVTWITLTIVEGAKSLAAPIVGAIDILVLLIFTVLDPEVTITSCKTMPDGTVLNVRRPIIGFKRFETQLGLTGGYEVRIDGFRYEPAYIRI
;
A
#
# COMPACT_ATOMS: atom_id res chain seq x y z
N MET A 1 17.26 8.56 -13.96
CA MET A 1 15.93 9.02 -13.51
C MET A 1 15.97 9.32 -12.02
N PRO A 2 15.47 10.47 -11.57
CA PRO A 2 15.34 10.79 -10.15
C PRO A 2 14.45 9.76 -9.46
N GLN A 3 14.70 9.51 -8.17
CA GLN A 3 13.87 8.61 -7.39
C GLN A 3 12.56 9.29 -7.01
N THR A 4 11.53 8.49 -6.79
CA THR A 4 10.20 8.99 -6.44
C THR A 4 9.65 8.24 -5.24
N VAL A 5 9.26 8.97 -4.20
CA VAL A 5 8.56 8.41 -3.03
C VAL A 5 7.21 9.10 -2.88
N TYR A 6 6.21 8.34 -2.44
CA TYR A 6 4.86 8.85 -2.21
C TYR A 6 4.56 8.79 -0.72
N ARG A 7 3.88 9.81 -0.21
CA ARG A 7 3.32 9.80 1.15
C ARG A 7 1.85 9.43 1.13
N ARG A 8 1.37 8.81 2.22
CA ARG A 8 -0.04 8.49 2.37
C ARG A 8 -0.87 9.79 2.43
N PRO A 9 -2.01 9.87 1.72
CA PRO A 9 -2.94 10.99 1.86
C PRO A 9 -3.66 11.03 3.21
N TRP A 10 -3.73 9.89 3.90
CA TRP A 10 -4.46 9.70 5.16
C TRP A 10 -3.53 9.25 6.29
N PRO A 11 -3.89 9.52 7.55
CA PRO A 11 -3.19 8.97 8.70
C PRO A 11 -3.50 7.47 8.87
N THR A 12 -2.52 6.69 9.34
CA THR A 12 -2.66 5.24 9.55
C THR A 12 -3.81 4.87 10.49
N TRP A 13 -4.12 5.74 11.45
CA TRP A 13 -5.22 5.53 12.40
C TRP A 13 -6.60 5.52 11.74
N LEU A 14 -6.75 6.14 10.56
CA LEU A 14 -8.03 6.13 9.83
C LEU A 14 -8.43 4.70 9.45
N VAL A 15 -7.47 3.88 9.03
CA VAL A 15 -7.71 2.47 8.68
C VAL A 15 -8.21 1.72 9.92
N LEU A 16 -7.59 1.96 11.08
CA LEU A 16 -7.98 1.32 12.35
C LEU A 16 -9.39 1.73 12.81
N VAL A 17 -9.72 3.02 12.70
CA VAL A 17 -11.04 3.54 13.08
C VAL A 17 -12.16 2.94 12.22
N LEU A 18 -11.88 2.60 10.96
CA LEU A 18 -12.84 1.94 10.08
C LEU A 18 -12.87 0.42 10.28
N SER A 19 -11.73 -0.24 10.41
CA SER A 19 -11.65 -1.70 10.48
C SER A 19 -12.12 -2.24 11.83
N ILE A 20 -11.75 -1.60 12.95
CA ILE A 20 -12.07 -2.11 14.30
C ILE A 20 -13.59 -2.27 14.51
N PRO A 21 -14.44 -1.25 14.24
CA PRO A 21 -15.89 -1.41 14.39
C PRO A 21 -16.46 -2.49 13.47
N LEU A 22 -15.96 -2.61 12.23
CA LEU A 22 -16.40 -3.62 11.28
C LEU A 22 -16.05 -5.03 11.76
N SER A 23 -14.80 -5.25 12.18
CA SER A 23 -14.36 -6.54 12.71
C SER A 23 -15.11 -6.93 13.99
N VAL A 24 -15.33 -5.98 14.92
CA VAL A 24 -16.12 -6.23 16.13
C VAL A 24 -17.56 -6.59 15.78
N THR A 25 -18.18 -5.87 14.85
CA THR A 25 -19.54 -6.15 14.38
C THR A 25 -19.63 -7.54 13.75
N TRP A 26 -18.65 -7.89 12.92
CA TRP A 26 -18.58 -9.19 12.26
C TRP A 26 -18.48 -10.36 13.27
N ILE A 27 -17.58 -10.23 14.25
CA ILE A 27 -17.43 -11.22 15.33
C ILE A 27 -18.73 -11.33 16.13
N THR A 28 -19.35 -10.20 16.49
CA THR A 28 -20.58 -10.17 17.28
C THR A 28 -21.73 -10.86 16.53
N LEU A 29 -21.91 -10.57 15.24
CA LEU A 29 -22.92 -11.23 14.40
C LEU A 29 -22.69 -12.74 14.31
N THR A 30 -21.43 -13.14 14.18
CA THR A 30 -21.07 -14.56 14.08
C THR A 30 -21.36 -15.31 15.38
N ILE A 31 -21.16 -14.68 16.54
CA ILE A 31 -21.45 -15.27 17.85
C ILE A 31 -22.96 -15.29 18.14
N VAL A 32 -23.67 -14.19 17.88
CA VAL A 32 -25.08 -14.03 18.27
C VAL A 32 -26.02 -14.77 17.33
N GLU A 33 -25.85 -14.62 16.02
CA GLU A 33 -26.78 -15.18 15.02
C GLU A 33 -26.28 -16.50 14.41
N GLY A 34 -25.00 -16.82 14.60
CA GLY A 34 -24.37 -18.02 14.06
C GLY A 34 -24.19 -18.00 12.54
N ALA A 35 -23.65 -19.09 11.99
CA ALA A 35 -23.30 -19.21 10.56
C ALA A 35 -24.49 -19.20 9.59
N LYS A 36 -25.73 -19.12 10.09
CA LYS A 36 -26.95 -19.05 9.27
C LYS A 36 -27.35 -17.62 8.92
N SER A 37 -26.77 -16.62 9.58
CA SER A 37 -27.01 -15.22 9.26
C SER A 37 -26.39 -14.86 7.92
N LEU A 38 -27.18 -14.25 7.04
CA LEU A 38 -26.69 -13.64 5.81
C LEU A 38 -25.91 -12.35 6.08
N ALA A 39 -26.11 -11.70 7.24
CA ALA A 39 -25.43 -10.46 7.58
C ALA A 39 -23.95 -10.67 7.91
N ALA A 40 -23.61 -11.78 8.59
CA ALA A 40 -22.22 -12.09 8.94
C ALA A 40 -21.26 -12.15 7.73
N PRO A 41 -21.51 -12.91 6.65
CA PRO A 41 -20.62 -12.91 5.49
C PRO A 41 -20.59 -11.57 4.75
N ILE A 42 -21.70 -10.80 4.75
CA ILE A 42 -21.75 -9.46 4.13
C ILE A 42 -20.82 -8.49 4.86
N VAL A 43 -20.94 -8.39 6.20
CA VAL A 43 -20.10 -7.49 7.01
C VAL A 43 -18.63 -7.91 6.91
N GLY A 44 -18.33 -9.22 6.95
CA GLY A 44 -16.96 -9.71 6.77
C GLY A 44 -16.40 -9.39 5.38
N ALA A 45 -17.20 -9.51 4.32
CA ALA A 45 -16.78 -9.14 2.96
C ALA A 45 -16.50 -7.64 2.84
N ILE A 46 -17.32 -6.79 3.47
CA ILE A 46 -17.10 -5.34 3.51
C ILE A 46 -15.80 -5.01 4.25
N ASP A 47 -15.54 -5.63 5.40
CA ASP A 47 -14.31 -5.41 6.18
C ASP A 47 -13.06 -5.76 5.36
N ILE A 48 -13.06 -6.95 4.73
CA ILE A 48 -11.97 -7.38 3.83
C ILE A 48 -11.79 -6.40 2.67
N LEU A 49 -12.88 -5.95 2.05
CA LEU A 49 -12.82 -5.02 0.93
C LEU A 49 -12.21 -3.67 1.35
N VAL A 50 -12.61 -3.13 2.50
CA VAL A 50 -12.05 -1.88 3.04
C VAL A 50 -10.55 -2.04 3.29
N LEU A 51 -10.13 -3.12 3.95
CA LEU A 51 -8.70 -3.39 4.19
C LEU A 51 -7.91 -3.53 2.89
N LEU A 52 -8.47 -4.22 1.89
CA LEU A 52 -7.83 -4.41 0.59
C LEU A 52 -7.67 -3.07 -0.14
N ILE A 53 -8.71 -2.22 -0.16
CA ILE A 53 -8.65 -0.89 -0.77
C ILE A 53 -7.54 -0.06 -0.12
N PHE A 54 -7.50 0.01 1.21
CA PHE A 54 -6.47 0.78 1.90
C PHE A 54 -5.06 0.21 1.67
N THR A 55 -4.92 -1.11 1.61
CA THR A 55 -3.63 -1.77 1.34
C THR A 55 -3.12 -1.47 -0.08
N VAL A 56 -4.01 -1.52 -1.08
CA VAL A 56 -3.63 -1.25 -2.48
C VAL A 56 -3.30 0.23 -2.71
N LEU A 57 -4.02 1.13 -2.03
CA LEU A 57 -3.76 2.56 -2.11
C LEU A 57 -2.58 3.00 -1.24
N ASP A 58 -2.08 2.15 -0.34
CA ASP A 58 -0.97 2.49 0.54
C ASP A 58 0.35 2.53 -0.24
N PRO A 59 1.01 3.70 -0.35
CA PRO A 59 2.30 3.81 -1.01
C PRO A 59 3.43 3.07 -0.30
N GLU A 60 3.26 2.63 0.94
CA GLU A 60 4.22 1.77 1.63
C GLU A 60 4.15 0.32 1.18
N VAL A 61 3.02 -0.11 0.59
CA VAL A 61 2.87 -1.44 0.00
C VAL A 61 3.47 -1.40 -1.40
N THR A 62 4.75 -1.79 -1.48
CA THR A 62 5.52 -1.77 -2.73
C THR A 62 5.77 -3.16 -3.27
N ILE A 63 5.71 -3.29 -4.60
CA ILE A 63 6.21 -4.46 -5.33
C ILE A 63 7.72 -4.31 -5.50
N THR A 64 8.47 -5.30 -5.02
CA THR A 64 9.93 -5.39 -5.19
C THR A 64 10.27 -6.14 -6.47
N SER A 65 11.16 -5.60 -7.29
CA SER A 65 11.66 -6.24 -8.50
C SER A 65 13.15 -5.99 -8.67
N CYS A 66 13.84 -6.89 -9.38
CA CYS A 66 15.25 -6.70 -9.73
C CYS A 66 15.35 -6.12 -11.14
N LYS A 67 16.21 -5.13 -11.32
CA LYS A 67 16.45 -4.50 -12.63
C LYS A 67 17.94 -4.40 -12.91
N THR A 68 18.36 -4.99 -14.02
CA THR A 68 19.73 -4.89 -14.52
C THR A 68 19.91 -3.59 -15.28
N MET A 69 20.91 -2.80 -14.89
CA MET A 69 21.32 -1.58 -15.59
C MET A 69 22.08 -1.92 -16.88
N PRO A 70 22.20 -0.96 -17.83
CA PRO A 70 23.07 -1.11 -19.00
C PRO A 70 24.53 -1.45 -18.63
N ASP A 71 24.94 -0.99 -17.46
CA ASP A 71 26.26 -1.11 -16.85
C ASP A 71 26.52 -2.52 -16.28
N GLY A 72 25.54 -3.44 -16.37
CA GLY A 72 25.59 -4.80 -15.84
C GLY A 72 25.25 -4.92 -14.35
N THR A 73 25.12 -3.81 -13.62
CA THR A 73 24.77 -3.82 -12.20
C THR A 73 23.29 -4.16 -11.99
N VAL A 74 23.01 -5.08 -11.07
CA VAL A 74 21.63 -5.45 -10.67
C VAL A 74 21.21 -4.61 -9.47
N LEU A 75 20.11 -3.86 -9.59
CA LEU A 75 19.52 -3.11 -8.50
C LEU A 75 18.15 -3.66 -8.11
N ASN A 76 17.88 -3.67 -6.80
CA ASN A 76 16.56 -3.92 -6.27
C ASN A 76 15.73 -2.63 -6.32
N VAL A 77 14.55 -2.72 -6.91
CA VAL A 77 13.64 -1.62 -7.14
C VAL A 77 12.36 -1.85 -6.35
N ARG A 78 11.87 -0.80 -5.69
CA ARG A 78 10.56 -0.75 -5.05
C ARG A 78 9.65 0.19 -5.83
N ARG A 79 8.46 -0.29 -6.17
CA ARG A 79 7.40 0.50 -6.80
C ARG A 79 6.07 0.31 -6.06
N PRO A 80 5.43 1.39 -5.59
CA PRO A 80 4.07 1.29 -5.09
C PRO A 80 3.08 1.01 -6.23
N ILE A 81 1.95 0.40 -5.91
CA ILE A 81 0.89 0.10 -6.89
C ILE A 81 0.26 1.41 -7.36
N ILE A 82 -0.23 2.22 -6.41
CA ILE A 82 -0.84 3.53 -6.66
C ILE A 82 -0.02 4.62 -5.96
N GLY A 83 0.25 5.70 -6.67
CA GLY A 83 0.94 6.87 -6.15
C GLY A 83 0.14 8.13 -6.47
N PHE A 84 -0.17 8.91 -5.43
CA PHE A 84 -0.87 10.18 -5.59
C PHE A 84 0.12 11.29 -5.94
N LYS A 85 -0.03 11.93 -7.11
CA LYS A 85 0.90 12.95 -7.62
C LYS A 85 1.04 14.14 -6.67
N ARG A 86 -0.04 14.52 -5.99
CA ARG A 86 -0.03 15.60 -4.98
C ARG A 86 0.86 15.30 -3.77
N PHE A 87 1.10 14.02 -3.49
CA PHE A 87 1.93 13.55 -2.37
C PHE A 87 3.25 12.92 -2.85
N GLU A 88 3.62 13.19 -4.09
CA GLU A 88 4.87 12.77 -4.69
C GLU A 88 6.02 13.65 -4.20
N THR A 89 7.12 13.02 -3.77
CA THR A 89 8.38 13.69 -3.46
C THR A 89 9.48 13.10 -4.34
N GLN A 90 10.14 13.96 -5.11
CA GLN A 90 11.30 13.58 -5.89
C GLN A 90 12.55 13.59 -4.99
N LEU A 91 13.36 12.54 -5.12
CA LEU A 91 14.54 12.31 -4.31
C LEU A 91 15.75 12.11 -5.23
N GLY A 92 16.87 12.75 -4.86
CA GLY A 92 18.12 12.73 -5.62
C GLY A 92 18.26 13.93 -6.54
N LEU A 93 18.87 15.00 -6.01
CA LEU A 93 19.39 16.13 -6.79
C LEU A 93 20.74 15.79 -7.48
N THR A 94 21.43 14.74 -7.03
CA THR A 94 22.85 14.44 -7.36
C THR A 94 23.09 13.26 -8.30
N GLY A 95 22.07 12.51 -8.72
CA GLY A 95 22.27 11.42 -9.67
C GLY A 95 21.31 10.27 -9.44
N GLY A 96 20.58 9.91 -10.49
CA GLY A 96 19.43 9.00 -10.44
C GLY A 96 19.74 7.52 -10.14
N TYR A 97 20.85 7.18 -9.48
CA TYR A 97 21.35 5.82 -9.28
C TYR A 97 21.66 5.48 -7.80
N GLU A 98 21.48 6.42 -6.87
CA GLU A 98 21.78 6.20 -5.45
C GLU A 98 20.86 5.14 -4.83
N VAL A 99 21.39 3.96 -4.50
CA VAL A 99 20.65 3.00 -3.68
C VAL A 99 20.51 3.58 -2.27
N ARG A 100 19.31 3.61 -1.71
CA ARG A 100 19.12 4.11 -0.32
C ARG A 100 19.77 3.17 0.68
N ILE A 101 19.91 3.64 1.93
CA ILE A 101 20.43 2.87 3.08
C ILE A 101 19.75 1.50 3.19
N ASP A 102 18.47 1.39 2.80
CA ASP A 102 17.71 0.14 2.82
C ASP A 102 18.05 -0.85 1.69
N GLY A 103 18.96 -0.51 0.78
CA GLY A 103 19.35 -1.37 -0.35
C GLY A 103 18.40 -1.32 -1.55
N PHE A 104 17.41 -0.42 -1.56
CA PHE A 104 16.41 -0.30 -2.62
C PHE A 104 16.48 1.05 -3.35
N ARG A 105 16.15 1.03 -4.64
CA ARG A 105 15.82 2.19 -5.45
C ARG A 105 14.32 2.37 -5.54
N TYR A 106 13.84 3.58 -5.24
CA TYR A 106 12.42 3.91 -5.34
C TYR A 106 12.09 4.47 -6.73
N GLU A 107 11.20 3.79 -7.43
CA GLU A 107 10.71 4.20 -8.75
C GLU A 107 9.24 4.66 -8.68
N PRO A 108 8.76 5.43 -9.68
CA PRO A 108 7.36 5.85 -9.77
C PRO A 108 6.36 4.70 -9.62
N ALA A 109 5.19 5.02 -9.06
CA ALA A 109 4.09 4.08 -8.93
C ALA A 109 3.63 3.53 -10.29
N TYR A 110 3.08 2.32 -10.30
CA TYR A 110 2.50 1.74 -11.52
C TYR A 110 1.33 2.56 -12.04
N ILE A 111 0.46 3.02 -11.14
CA ILE A 111 -0.67 3.89 -11.43
C ILE A 111 -0.44 5.21 -10.71
N ARG A 112 -0.44 6.32 -11.44
CA ARG A 112 -0.25 7.67 -10.90
C ARG A 112 -1.55 8.44 -11.02
N ILE A 113 -2.09 8.87 -9.89
CA ILE A 113 -3.39 9.56 -9.77
C ILE A 113 -3.18 10.99 -9.27
#